data_AF-A0A8H4H9R6-F1
#
_entry.id   AF-A0A8H4H9R6-F1
#
_cell.length_a   1.000
_cell.length_b   1.000
_cell.length_c   1.000
_cell.angle_alpha   90.00
_cell.angle_beta   90.00
_cell.angle_gamma   90.00
#
_symmetry.space_group_name_H-M   'P 1'
#
loop_
_entity.id
_entity.type
_entity.pdbx_description
1 polymer ?
#
loop_
_entity_poly.entity_id
_entity_poly.type
_entity_poly.pdbx_seq_one_letter_code
_entity_poly.pdbx_strand_id
1 'polypeptide(L)'
;MAQDSSPNPFDELMSKCQGNAAQIQAQYEAHRSTRNAKSKAHLLSPDFTGWQVDEILKKLHVQTTIPSHEGQTPFVDHRNNLNFYARPPQHMKDLIAEIQKEIQSVVPNIWLTPPDFLHTTVLEIASSRTSLEVDSFVSHLEQSGVIPDLVNYTFNHRARLVKPVVSFDAAAMALSFVPAAGEPSRWSRSADDDKYTYHHLRRDLYAGVAATGLQLKPRYLVPSAHITIARFVTHDGFLLEKLGAGGEPAFDCERVAALVDKIEQINQKIQAKYWPGENRTVSAGAEWIVGEETGLELCKGPFRLAPLRQETTNDQQSRDPANSVKMVNVPKTRRTYCKSKECHKHTQHKVTQYKAGKASLFAQGKRRYDRKQSGYGGQTKPVFHKKAKTTKKIVLRLECTACKTKKQLALKRCKHFELGGDKKTKGAALVF
;
A
#
# COMPACT_ATOMS: atom_id res chain seq x y z
N MET A 1 21.73 -0.55 38.55
CA MET A 1 20.81 -1.58 38.04
C MET A 1 21.04 -1.68 36.54
N ALA A 2 21.67 -2.76 36.09
CA ALA A 2 21.97 -2.96 34.68
C ALA A 2 20.66 -3.08 33.90
N GLN A 3 20.44 -2.21 32.92
CA GLN A 3 19.36 -2.38 31.96
C GLN A 3 19.70 -3.63 31.15
N ASP A 4 18.91 -4.68 31.34
CA ASP A 4 18.97 -5.91 30.56
C ASP A 4 18.45 -5.59 29.15
N SER A 5 19.31 -5.01 28.30
CA SER A 5 18.99 -4.77 26.90
C SER A 5 18.99 -6.14 26.21
N SER A 6 17.81 -6.64 25.88
CA SER A 6 17.69 -7.84 25.06
C SER A 6 18.51 -7.68 23.76
N PRO A 7 19.35 -8.66 23.40
CA PRO A 7 20.20 -8.56 22.23
C PRO A 7 19.35 -8.40 20.97
N ASN A 8 19.81 -7.58 20.01
CA ASN A 8 19.08 -7.36 18.77
C ASN A 8 19.00 -8.68 17.99
N PRO A 9 17.80 -9.23 17.75
CA PRO A 9 17.65 -10.55 17.16
C PRO A 9 18.10 -10.61 15.70
N PHE A 10 18.27 -9.46 15.02
CA PHE A 10 18.80 -9.40 13.66
C PHE A 10 20.33 -9.51 13.61
N ASP A 11 21.04 -9.40 14.75
CA ASP A 11 22.50 -9.52 14.80
C ASP A 11 22.99 -10.97 14.61
N GLU A 12 22.15 -11.97 14.87
CA GLU A 12 22.51 -13.38 14.73
C GLU A 12 22.90 -13.70 13.27
N LEU A 13 22.04 -13.32 12.31
CA LEU A 13 22.31 -13.54 10.89
C LEU A 13 23.49 -12.69 10.40
N MET A 14 23.61 -11.46 10.90
CA MET A 14 24.72 -10.56 10.57
C MET A 14 26.06 -11.15 11.00
N SER A 15 26.11 -11.70 12.21
CA SER A 15 27.30 -12.34 12.78
C SER A 15 27.66 -13.61 11.99
N LYS A 16 26.66 -14.46 11.71
CA LYS A 16 26.84 -15.69 10.91
C LYS A 16 27.39 -15.41 9.51
N CYS A 17 26.94 -14.33 8.87
CA CYS A 17 27.35 -13.93 7.52
C CYS A 17 28.54 -12.95 7.51
N GLN A 18 29.10 -12.59 8.66
CA GLN A 18 30.17 -11.58 8.80
C GLN A 18 29.85 -10.25 8.05
N GLY A 19 28.57 -9.88 7.98
CA GLY A 19 28.09 -8.72 7.21
C GLY A 19 28.25 -8.81 5.69
N ASN A 20 28.66 -9.95 5.12
CA ASN A 20 28.83 -10.13 3.69
C ASN A 20 27.47 -10.20 2.97
N ALA A 21 27.24 -9.28 2.03
CA ALA A 21 25.96 -9.17 1.32
C ALA A 21 25.58 -10.43 0.53
N ALA A 22 26.56 -11.12 -0.09
CA ALA A 22 26.30 -12.35 -0.85
C ALA A 22 25.92 -13.51 0.07
N GLN A 23 26.56 -13.63 1.24
CA GLN A 23 26.19 -14.64 2.24
C GLN A 23 24.80 -14.37 2.82
N ILE A 24 24.47 -13.11 3.12
CA ILE A 24 23.13 -12.71 3.57
C ILE A 24 22.09 -13.06 2.49
N GLN A 25 22.36 -12.72 1.23
CA GLN A 25 21.47 -13.07 0.11
C GLN A 25 21.26 -14.59 0.03
N ALA A 26 22.33 -15.38 0.15
CA ALA A 26 22.25 -16.84 0.11
C ALA A 26 21.37 -17.41 1.25
N GLN A 27 21.42 -16.82 2.46
CA GLN A 27 20.54 -17.23 3.56
C GLN A 27 19.07 -16.88 3.29
N TYR A 28 18.78 -15.72 2.69
CA TYR A 28 17.43 -15.36 2.24
C TYR A 28 16.92 -16.32 1.15
N GLU A 29 17.76 -16.66 0.18
CA GLU A 29 17.44 -17.61 -0.90
C GLU A 29 17.17 -19.01 -0.36
N ALA A 30 18.04 -19.52 0.51
CA ALA A 30 17.90 -20.82 1.14
C ALA A 30 16.62 -20.90 1.97
N HIS A 31 16.31 -19.85 2.74
CA HIS A 31 15.10 -19.78 3.55
C HIS A 31 13.83 -19.86 2.70
N ARG A 32 13.69 -19.00 1.67
CA ARG A 32 12.50 -19.00 0.82
C ARG A 32 12.36 -20.28 0.00
N SER A 33 13.47 -20.82 -0.52
CA SER A 33 13.46 -22.06 -1.31
C SER A 33 13.06 -23.26 -0.47
N THR A 34 13.63 -23.38 0.74
CA THR A 34 13.26 -24.46 1.69
C THR A 34 11.80 -24.35 2.11
N ARG A 35 11.32 -23.13 2.39
CA ARG A 35 9.91 -22.90 2.74
C ARG A 35 8.99 -23.29 1.60
N ASN A 36 9.26 -22.84 0.37
CA ASN A 36 8.44 -23.16 -0.79
C ASN A 36 8.42 -24.65 -1.10
N ALA A 37 9.55 -25.35 -0.97
CA ALA A 37 9.60 -26.80 -1.13
C ALA A 37 8.74 -27.52 -0.08
N LYS A 38 8.83 -27.12 1.19
CA LYS A 38 7.98 -27.66 2.27
C LYS A 38 6.51 -27.39 2.05
N SER A 39 6.15 -26.16 1.69
CA SER A 39 4.77 -25.79 1.36
C SER A 39 4.24 -26.59 0.18
N LYS A 40 5.02 -26.72 -0.90
CA LYS A 40 4.66 -27.52 -2.08
C LYS A 40 4.38 -28.97 -1.69
N ALA A 41 5.30 -29.60 -0.95
CA ALA A 41 5.13 -30.97 -0.48
C ALA A 41 3.88 -31.14 0.39
N HIS A 42 3.60 -30.19 1.28
CA HIS A 42 2.41 -30.21 2.12
C HIS A 42 1.12 -30.07 1.31
N LEU A 43 1.06 -29.14 0.36
CA LEU A 43 -0.14 -28.88 -0.45
C LEU A 43 -0.44 -30.01 -1.45
N LEU A 44 0.58 -30.70 -1.95
CA LEU A 44 0.43 -31.85 -2.84
C LEU A 44 0.29 -33.18 -2.08
N SER A 45 0.31 -33.16 -0.75
CA SER A 45 0.13 -34.36 0.06
C SER A 45 -1.31 -34.87 -0.04
N PRO A 46 -1.53 -36.20 -0.11
CA PRO A 46 -2.86 -36.78 0.04
C PRO A 46 -3.55 -36.40 1.37
N ASP A 47 -2.77 -36.07 2.40
CA ASP A 47 -3.25 -35.67 3.73
C ASP A 47 -3.59 -34.17 3.82
N PHE A 48 -3.61 -33.44 2.71
CA PHE A 48 -3.93 -32.02 2.73
C PHE A 48 -5.40 -31.78 3.11
N THR A 49 -5.62 -31.25 4.31
CA THR A 49 -6.95 -31.03 4.90
C THR A 49 -7.61 -29.71 4.48
N GLY A 50 -7.02 -28.99 3.51
CA GLY A 50 -7.57 -27.73 3.01
C GLY A 50 -6.83 -26.47 3.42
N TRP A 51 -7.31 -25.35 2.87
CA TRP A 51 -6.71 -24.03 3.04
C TRP A 51 -6.90 -23.48 4.45
N GLN A 52 -5.90 -22.78 4.96
CA GLN A 52 -6.01 -22.03 6.20
C GLN A 52 -6.75 -20.71 5.93
N VAL A 53 -8.07 -20.73 6.09
CA VAL A 53 -8.92 -19.58 5.85
C VAL A 53 -8.70 -18.50 6.91
N ASP A 54 -8.43 -17.27 6.46
CA ASP A 54 -8.36 -16.10 7.34
C ASP A 54 -9.79 -15.65 7.69
N GLU A 55 -10.34 -16.16 8.78
CA GLU A 55 -11.72 -15.91 9.21
C GLU A 55 -12.04 -14.41 9.41
N ILE A 56 -11.06 -13.61 9.83
CA ILE A 56 -11.24 -12.17 10.00
C ILE A 56 -11.33 -11.50 8.63
N LEU A 57 -10.41 -11.82 7.73
CA LEU A 57 -10.43 -11.29 6.37
C LEU A 57 -11.67 -11.76 5.59
N LYS A 58 -12.12 -13.00 5.78
CA LYS A 58 -13.35 -13.54 5.21
C LYS A 58 -14.56 -12.72 5.66
N LYS A 59 -14.72 -12.47 6.97
CA LYS A 59 -15.82 -11.63 7.50
C LYS A 59 -15.78 -10.22 6.92
N LEU A 60 -14.61 -9.60 6.87
CA LEU A 60 -14.44 -8.28 6.26
C LEU A 60 -14.76 -8.29 4.75
N HIS A 61 -14.34 -9.33 4.04
CA HIS A 61 -14.60 -9.47 2.61
C HIS A 61 -16.09 -9.64 2.32
N VAL A 62 -16.77 -10.55 3.03
CA VAL A 62 -18.22 -10.79 2.93
C VAL A 62 -19.01 -9.51 3.21
N GLN A 63 -18.65 -8.75 4.24
CA GLN A 63 -19.29 -7.47 4.56
C GLN A 63 -19.12 -6.41 3.45
N THR A 64 -18.02 -6.47 2.68
CA THR A 64 -17.80 -5.54 1.56
C THR A 64 -18.53 -5.94 0.29
N THR A 65 -18.77 -7.23 0.08
CA THR A 65 -19.35 -7.79 -1.17
C THR A 65 -20.86 -8.00 -1.07
N ILE A 66 -21.38 -8.39 0.09
CA ILE A 66 -22.82 -8.60 0.34
C ILE A 66 -23.41 -7.30 0.92
N PRO A 67 -24.55 -6.79 0.41
CA PRO A 67 -25.26 -5.67 1.03
C PRO A 67 -25.73 -6.05 2.43
N SER A 68 -25.36 -5.28 3.46
CA SER A 68 -25.85 -5.48 4.83
C SER A 68 -27.38 -5.41 4.84
N HIS A 69 -28.04 -6.36 5.52
CA HIS A 69 -29.45 -6.22 5.88
C HIS A 69 -29.59 -5.14 6.97
N GLU A 70 -30.67 -4.35 6.94
CA GLU A 70 -30.92 -3.31 7.95
C GLU A 70 -30.85 -3.91 9.37
N GLY A 71 -29.91 -3.44 10.20
CA GLY A 71 -29.78 -3.82 11.62
C GLY A 71 -28.57 -4.69 11.99
N GLN A 72 -27.73 -5.15 11.06
CA GLN A 72 -26.49 -5.85 11.41
C GLN A 72 -25.36 -4.88 11.72
N THR A 73 -24.69 -5.07 12.86
CA THR A 73 -23.48 -4.33 13.21
C THR A 73 -22.30 -4.79 12.34
N PRO A 74 -21.49 -3.86 11.80
CA PRO A 74 -20.34 -4.21 10.99
C PRO A 74 -19.29 -4.95 11.82
N PHE A 75 -18.71 -6.01 11.27
CA PHE A 75 -17.61 -6.71 11.90
C PHE A 75 -16.36 -5.83 11.93
N VAL A 76 -15.72 -5.77 13.09
CA VAL A 76 -14.50 -4.99 13.31
C VAL A 76 -13.35 -5.95 13.63
N ASP A 77 -12.24 -5.83 12.90
CA ASP A 77 -11.01 -6.54 13.25
C ASP A 77 -10.47 -5.97 14.57
N HIS A 78 -10.38 -6.84 15.57
CA HIS A 78 -9.94 -6.51 16.92
C HIS A 78 -8.41 -6.53 17.05
N ARG A 79 -7.67 -7.06 16.07
CA ARG A 79 -6.21 -7.24 16.14
C ARG A 79 -5.49 -5.95 15.74
N ASN A 80 -5.08 -5.14 16.71
CA ASN A 80 -4.29 -3.94 16.41
C ASN A 80 -2.81 -4.30 16.29
N ASN A 81 -2.17 -3.80 15.24
CA ASN A 81 -0.74 -3.97 15.00
C ASN A 81 -0.07 -2.59 14.92
N LEU A 82 1.23 -2.56 15.21
CA LEU A 82 2.08 -1.38 15.05
C LEU A 82 3.36 -1.79 14.32
N ASN A 83 3.55 -1.27 13.12
CA ASN A 83 4.59 -1.73 12.20
C ASN A 83 5.18 -0.59 11.38
N PHE A 84 6.43 -0.74 10.93
CA PHE A 84 7.00 0.05 9.84
C PHE A 84 6.81 -0.67 8.50
N TYR A 85 6.08 -0.02 7.59
CA TYR A 85 5.83 -0.53 6.25
C TYR A 85 6.66 0.18 5.21
N ALA A 86 7.07 -0.55 4.17
CA ALA A 86 7.50 0.06 2.92
C ALA A 86 6.52 -0.29 1.81
N ARG A 87 6.08 0.72 1.06
CA ARG A 87 5.17 0.58 -0.08
C ARG A 87 5.96 0.22 -1.33
N PRO A 88 5.48 -0.74 -2.14
CA PRO A 88 6.09 -0.99 -3.44
C PRO A 88 5.82 0.18 -4.39
N PRO A 89 6.79 0.52 -5.26
CA PRO A 89 6.64 1.50 -6.33
C PRO A 89 5.68 1.01 -7.41
N GLN A 90 5.31 1.90 -8.33
CA GLN A 90 4.30 1.58 -9.36
C GLN A 90 4.67 0.37 -10.22
N HIS A 91 5.92 0.22 -10.67
CA HIS A 91 6.33 -0.91 -11.51
C HIS A 91 6.24 -2.26 -10.77
N MET A 92 6.46 -2.26 -9.45
CA MET A 92 6.24 -3.44 -8.61
C MET A 92 4.75 -3.76 -8.44
N LYS A 93 3.90 -2.74 -8.31
CA LYS A 93 2.44 -2.93 -8.28
C LYS A 93 1.93 -3.49 -9.60
N ASP A 94 2.46 -3.03 -10.73
CA ASP A 94 2.10 -3.53 -12.06
C ASP A 94 2.51 -5.01 -12.22
N LEU A 95 3.73 -5.38 -11.82
CA LEU A 95 4.17 -6.78 -11.77
C LEU A 95 3.26 -7.65 -10.89
N ILE A 96 2.90 -7.17 -9.70
CA ILE A 96 1.98 -7.88 -8.80
C ILE A 96 0.60 -8.04 -9.44
N ALA A 97 0.07 -7.02 -10.11
CA ALA A 97 -1.21 -7.10 -10.79
C ALA A 97 -1.22 -8.13 -11.93
N GLU A 98 -0.12 -8.23 -12.69
CA GLU A 98 0.06 -9.28 -13.71
C GLU A 98 0.04 -10.68 -13.08
N ILE A 99 0.78 -10.88 -11.99
CA ILE A 99 0.83 -12.15 -11.24
C ILE A 99 -0.55 -12.51 -10.68
N GLN A 100 -1.23 -11.55 -10.03
CA GLN A 100 -2.56 -11.74 -9.46
C GLN A 100 -3.58 -12.14 -10.54
N LYS A 101 -3.50 -11.56 -11.74
CA LYS A 101 -4.36 -11.95 -12.87
C LYS A 101 -4.11 -13.38 -13.33
N GLU A 102 -2.85 -13.82 -13.39
CA GLU A 102 -2.51 -15.21 -13.74
C GLU A 102 -2.92 -16.22 -12.66
N ILE A 103 -2.89 -15.85 -11.38
CA ILE A 103 -3.37 -16.70 -10.28
C ILE A 103 -4.90 -16.79 -10.32
N GLN A 104 -5.59 -15.65 -10.48
CA GLN A 104 -7.04 -15.59 -10.49
C GLN A 104 -7.68 -16.36 -11.66
N SER A 105 -6.95 -16.60 -12.76
CA SER A 105 -7.45 -17.44 -13.85
C SER A 105 -7.61 -18.91 -13.46
N VAL A 106 -6.87 -19.37 -12.44
CA VAL A 106 -6.98 -20.75 -11.89
C VAL A 106 -7.84 -20.76 -10.63
N VAL A 107 -7.81 -19.68 -9.85
CA VAL A 107 -8.55 -19.56 -8.59
C VAL A 107 -9.41 -18.30 -8.58
N PRO A 108 -10.62 -18.33 -9.16
CA PRO A 108 -11.45 -17.13 -9.31
C PRO A 108 -11.85 -16.47 -7.98
N ASN A 109 -12.04 -17.28 -6.93
CA ASN A 109 -12.50 -16.85 -5.61
C ASN A 109 -11.37 -16.49 -4.64
N ILE A 110 -10.11 -16.48 -5.10
CA ILE A 110 -9.01 -16.07 -4.23
C ILE A 110 -9.12 -14.59 -3.89
N TRP A 111 -8.83 -14.24 -2.63
CA TRP A 111 -8.77 -12.85 -2.26
C TRP A 111 -7.42 -12.25 -2.68
N LEU A 112 -7.46 -11.20 -3.49
CA LEU A 112 -6.28 -10.50 -3.97
C LEU A 112 -6.04 -9.23 -3.15
N THR A 113 -4.79 -9.02 -2.71
CA THR A 113 -4.41 -7.78 -2.03
C THR A 113 -4.59 -6.58 -2.95
N PRO A 114 -5.43 -5.58 -2.62
CA PRO A 114 -5.61 -4.44 -3.49
C PRO A 114 -4.35 -3.57 -3.57
N PRO A 115 -4.11 -2.84 -4.68
CA PRO A 115 -2.87 -2.09 -4.89
C PRO A 115 -2.51 -1.09 -3.78
N ASP A 116 -3.52 -0.46 -3.17
CA ASP A 116 -3.36 0.52 -2.09
C ASP A 116 -2.97 -0.14 -0.75
N PHE A 117 -3.11 -1.45 -0.63
CA PHE A 117 -2.77 -2.24 0.56
C PHE A 117 -1.50 -3.06 0.38
N LEU A 118 -0.89 -3.07 -0.81
CA LEU A 118 0.41 -3.73 -1.00
C LEU A 118 1.47 -3.02 -0.15
N HIS A 119 2.21 -3.80 0.64
CA HIS A 119 3.33 -3.35 1.48
C HIS A 119 4.22 -4.55 1.85
N THR A 120 5.47 -4.26 2.22
CA THR A 120 6.30 -5.16 3.02
C THR A 120 6.36 -4.64 4.45
N THR A 121 6.35 -5.54 5.43
CA THR A 121 6.60 -5.18 6.83
C THR A 121 8.10 -5.22 7.07
N VAL A 122 8.72 -4.04 7.25
CA VAL A 122 10.16 -3.95 7.49
C VAL A 122 10.48 -4.29 8.95
N LEU A 123 9.70 -3.74 9.88
CA LEU A 123 9.79 -4.02 11.31
C LEU A 123 8.39 -4.14 11.91
N GLU A 124 8.14 -5.25 12.62
CA GLU A 124 6.94 -5.43 13.44
C GLU A 124 7.28 -5.05 14.88
N ILE A 125 6.61 -4.03 15.42
CA ILE A 125 6.79 -3.57 16.81
C ILE A 125 5.85 -4.35 17.72
N ALA A 126 4.57 -4.42 17.33
CA ALA A 126 3.54 -5.11 18.09
C ALA A 126 2.52 -5.75 17.16
N SER A 127 2.07 -6.96 17.51
CA SER A 127 0.99 -7.64 16.81
C SER A 127 -0.13 -8.09 17.74
N SER A 128 -1.37 -8.00 17.25
CA SER A 128 -2.58 -8.49 17.90
C SER A 128 -2.72 -7.98 19.34
N ARG A 129 -2.55 -6.67 19.50
CA ARG A 129 -2.70 -5.95 20.77
C ARG A 129 -4.03 -5.22 20.86
N THR A 130 -4.35 -4.77 22.07
CA THR A 130 -5.46 -3.84 22.29
C THR A 130 -5.14 -2.46 21.69
N SER A 131 -6.17 -1.66 21.38
CA SER A 131 -5.94 -0.29 20.89
C SER A 131 -5.17 0.54 21.91
N LEU A 132 -5.48 0.39 23.19
CA LEU A 132 -4.85 1.14 24.28
C LEU A 132 -3.35 0.86 24.39
N GLU A 133 -2.93 -0.41 24.29
CA GLU A 133 -1.50 -0.78 24.27
C GLU A 133 -0.79 -0.19 23.06
N VAL A 134 -1.40 -0.27 21.87
CA VAL A 134 -0.81 0.28 20.64
C VAL A 134 -0.70 1.80 20.71
N ASP A 135 -1.73 2.48 21.24
CA ASP A 135 -1.72 3.93 21.41
C ASP A 135 -0.66 4.35 22.43
N SER A 136 -0.47 3.58 23.51
CA SER A 136 0.64 3.79 24.45
C SER A 136 2.01 3.68 23.78
N PHE A 137 2.23 2.66 22.94
CA PHE A 137 3.48 2.53 22.19
C PHE A 137 3.70 3.68 21.20
N VAL A 138 2.65 4.12 20.51
CA VAL A 138 2.75 5.26 19.59
C VAL A 138 3.08 6.54 20.35
N SER A 139 2.40 6.82 21.47
CA SER A 139 2.69 7.99 22.30
C SER A 139 4.11 7.97 22.85
N HIS A 140 4.63 6.81 23.27
CA HIS A 140 6.02 6.64 23.69
C HIS A 140 7.01 7.02 22.57
N LEU A 141 6.78 6.49 21.36
CA LEU A 141 7.63 6.80 20.20
C LEU A 141 7.53 8.28 19.78
N GLU A 142 6.34 8.89 19.85
CA GLU A 142 6.13 10.31 19.58
C GLU A 142 6.90 11.18 20.58
N GLN A 143 6.85 10.85 21.88
CA GLN A 143 7.56 11.56 22.94
C GLN A 143 9.08 11.44 22.82
N SER A 144 9.58 10.28 22.39
CA SER A 144 11.02 10.08 22.13
C SER A 144 11.55 10.91 20.96
N GLY A 145 10.67 11.37 20.06
CA GLY A 145 11.06 12.11 18.85
C GLY A 145 11.69 11.26 17.75
N VAL A 146 11.78 9.93 17.90
CA VAL A 146 12.51 9.04 16.98
C VAL A 146 11.79 8.80 15.64
N ILE A 147 10.47 9.02 15.59
CA ILE A 147 9.63 8.63 14.43
C ILE A 147 10.10 9.26 13.11
N PRO A 148 10.37 10.58 13.00
CA PRO A 148 10.81 11.19 11.75
C PRO A 148 12.12 10.59 11.23
N ASP A 149 13.05 10.21 12.11
CA ASP A 149 14.33 9.64 11.74
C ASP A 149 14.16 8.22 11.18
N LEU A 150 13.31 7.40 11.82
CA LEU A 150 13.02 6.04 11.36
C LEU A 150 12.22 6.02 10.06
N VAL A 151 11.21 6.89 9.93
CA VAL A 151 10.38 7.02 8.72
C VAL A 151 11.23 7.42 7.50
N ASN A 152 12.19 8.32 7.70
CA ASN A 152 13.08 8.80 6.64
C ASN A 152 14.40 8.02 6.54
N TYR A 153 14.57 6.94 7.32
CA TYR A 153 15.84 6.23 7.41
C TYR A 153 16.35 5.73 6.05
N THR A 154 15.43 5.27 5.19
CA THR A 154 15.72 4.79 3.84
C THR A 154 16.17 5.87 2.86
N PHE A 155 16.07 7.15 3.22
CA PHE A 155 16.56 8.25 2.39
C PHE A 155 18.08 8.18 2.21
N ASN A 156 18.79 7.88 3.31
CA ASN A 156 20.24 7.71 3.38
C ASN A 156 20.67 6.24 3.31
N HIS A 157 19.79 5.30 3.64
CA HIS A 157 20.09 3.86 3.72
C HIS A 157 19.27 3.06 2.72
N ARG A 158 19.68 3.10 1.45
CA ARG A 158 18.90 2.58 0.31
C ARG A 158 19.14 1.09 0.09
N ALA A 159 18.52 0.25 0.92
CA ALA A 159 18.49 -1.19 0.74
C ALA A 159 17.75 -1.58 -0.55
N ARG A 160 18.38 -2.43 -1.37
CA ARG A 160 17.83 -2.90 -2.65
C ARG A 160 17.40 -4.36 -2.55
N LEU A 161 16.25 -4.66 -3.15
CA LEU A 161 15.64 -5.99 -3.24
C LEU A 161 15.56 -6.42 -4.71
N VAL A 162 15.89 -7.69 -4.97
CA VAL A 162 15.97 -8.27 -6.32
C VAL A 162 15.44 -9.71 -6.34
N LYS A 163 15.46 -10.32 -7.53
CA LYS A 163 15.10 -11.72 -7.79
C LYS A 163 13.72 -12.09 -7.20
N PRO A 164 12.63 -11.41 -7.63
CA PRO A 164 11.29 -11.71 -7.15
C PRO A 164 10.89 -13.17 -7.43
N VAL A 165 10.19 -13.79 -6.47
CA VAL A 165 9.62 -15.15 -6.54
C VAL A 165 8.28 -15.17 -5.82
N VAL A 166 7.25 -15.75 -6.41
CA VAL A 166 5.99 -16.05 -5.75
C VAL A 166 6.20 -17.23 -4.80
N SER A 167 6.12 -16.95 -3.51
CA SER A 167 6.12 -17.91 -2.42
C SER A 167 4.69 -18.16 -1.96
N PHE A 168 4.39 -19.36 -1.49
CA PHE A 168 3.03 -19.77 -1.13
C PHE A 168 3.02 -20.78 0.02
N ASP A 169 1.90 -20.84 0.73
CA ASP A 169 1.55 -21.87 1.72
C ASP A 169 0.03 -22.04 1.76
N ALA A 170 -0.47 -22.84 2.72
CA ALA A 170 -1.90 -23.10 2.85
C ALA A 170 -2.74 -21.87 3.23
N ALA A 171 -2.12 -20.77 3.68
CA ALA A 171 -2.82 -19.57 4.11
C ALA A 171 -2.79 -18.45 3.07
N ALA A 172 -1.65 -18.26 2.39
CA ALA A 172 -1.44 -17.08 1.56
C ALA A 172 -0.40 -17.29 0.44
N MET A 173 -0.36 -16.29 -0.45
CA MET A 173 0.68 -16.12 -1.46
C MET A 173 1.35 -14.77 -1.28
N ALA A 174 2.66 -14.73 -1.46
CA ALA A 174 3.46 -13.53 -1.33
C ALA A 174 4.53 -13.43 -2.43
N LEU A 175 4.74 -12.22 -2.94
CA LEU A 175 5.89 -11.92 -3.78
C LEU A 175 7.09 -11.66 -2.87
N SER A 176 8.04 -12.59 -2.87
CA SER A 176 9.24 -12.60 -2.04
C SER A 176 10.47 -12.14 -2.82
N PHE A 177 11.38 -11.46 -2.15
CA PHE A 177 12.63 -10.91 -2.71
C PHE A 177 13.82 -11.33 -1.85
N VAL A 178 15.01 -11.21 -2.43
CA VAL A 178 16.27 -11.29 -1.67
C VAL A 178 16.98 -9.94 -1.69
N PRO A 179 17.80 -9.61 -0.67
CA PRO A 179 18.64 -8.43 -0.70
C PRO A 179 19.63 -8.50 -1.86
N ALA A 180 19.85 -7.40 -2.57
CA ALA A 180 20.88 -7.32 -3.59
C ALA A 180 22.28 -7.53 -2.99
N ALA A 181 23.18 -8.07 -3.81
CA ALA A 181 24.56 -8.40 -3.46
C ALA A 181 25.50 -8.11 -4.66
N GLY A 182 25.34 -6.95 -5.31
CA GLY A 182 26.17 -6.52 -6.43
C GLY A 182 25.62 -6.88 -7.82
N GLU A 183 24.36 -7.28 -7.93
CA GLU A 183 23.73 -7.51 -9.24
C GLU A 183 23.72 -6.25 -10.11
N PRO A 184 23.93 -6.35 -11.44
CA PRO A 184 23.85 -5.21 -12.33
C PRO A 184 22.50 -4.50 -12.23
N SER A 185 22.51 -3.20 -11.92
CA SER A 185 21.31 -2.36 -11.86
C SER A 185 21.17 -1.53 -13.13
N ARG A 186 19.94 -1.17 -13.52
CA ARG A 186 19.73 -0.14 -14.54
C ARG A 186 20.06 1.27 -14.02
N TRP A 187 20.01 1.47 -12.71
CA TRP A 187 20.43 2.71 -12.09
C TRP A 187 21.95 2.73 -11.93
N SER A 188 22.54 3.93 -11.90
CA SER A 188 23.97 4.15 -11.67
C SER A 188 24.36 3.82 -10.22
N ARG A 189 24.21 2.55 -9.83
CA ARG A 189 24.60 1.99 -8.54
C ARG A 189 25.85 1.15 -8.70
N SER A 190 26.72 1.26 -7.71
CA SER A 190 27.90 0.43 -7.55
C SER A 190 27.58 -0.82 -6.74
N ALA A 191 28.44 -1.83 -6.80
CA ALA A 191 28.36 -3.00 -5.91
C ALA A 191 28.54 -2.61 -4.43
N ASP A 192 29.23 -1.49 -4.15
CA ASP A 192 29.40 -0.97 -2.79
C ASP A 192 28.08 -0.50 -2.18
N ASP A 193 27.14 -0.01 -3.00
CA ASP A 193 25.81 0.41 -2.54
C ASP A 193 24.95 -0.76 -2.05
N ASP A 194 25.31 -2.00 -2.36
CA ASP A 194 24.62 -3.21 -1.90
C ASP A 194 25.25 -3.84 -0.65
N LYS A 195 26.37 -3.28 -0.13
CA LYS A 195 26.91 -3.68 1.18
C LYS A 195 25.88 -3.47 2.28
N TYR A 196 25.08 -2.41 2.16
CA TYR A 196 23.94 -2.16 3.03
C TYR A 196 22.69 -2.92 2.53
N THR A 197 22.50 -4.12 3.06
CA THR A 197 21.38 -5.01 2.67
C THR A 197 20.07 -4.68 3.37
N TYR A 198 18.95 -5.24 2.89
CA TYR A 198 17.67 -5.17 3.59
C TYR A 198 17.72 -5.71 5.01
N HIS A 199 18.61 -6.66 5.32
CA HIS A 199 18.76 -7.17 6.68
C HIS A 199 19.36 -6.13 7.63
N HIS A 200 20.33 -5.32 7.15
CA HIS A 200 20.86 -4.18 7.90
C HIS A 200 19.74 -3.18 8.23
N LEU A 201 18.87 -2.87 7.26
CA LEU A 201 17.72 -2.01 7.51
C LEU A 201 16.82 -2.51 8.65
N ARG A 202 16.54 -3.81 8.71
CA ARG A 202 15.73 -4.38 9.80
C ARG A 202 16.43 -4.27 11.14
N ARG A 203 17.73 -4.60 11.18
CA ARG A 203 18.58 -4.48 12.38
C ARG A 203 18.60 -3.04 12.89
N ASP A 204 18.84 -2.07 12.01
CA ASP A 204 19.04 -0.68 12.40
C ASP A 204 17.73 -0.01 12.84
N LEU A 205 16.60 -0.35 12.19
CA LEU A 205 15.28 0.09 12.66
C LEU A 205 14.93 -0.53 14.01
N TYR A 206 15.25 -1.81 14.24
CA TYR A 206 15.06 -2.45 15.54
C TYR A 206 15.87 -1.71 16.60
N ALA A 207 17.16 -1.46 16.35
CA ALA A 207 18.04 -0.76 17.27
C ALA A 207 17.51 0.65 17.59
N GLY A 208 17.04 1.38 16.57
CA GLY A 208 16.48 2.72 16.76
C GLY A 208 15.22 2.73 17.62
N VAL A 209 14.34 1.74 17.48
CA VAL A 209 13.16 1.62 18.35
C VAL A 209 13.55 1.14 19.75
N ALA A 210 14.42 0.15 19.86
CA ALA A 210 14.89 -0.39 21.14
C ALA A 210 15.62 0.67 21.99
N ALA A 211 16.35 1.59 21.36
CA ALA A 211 17.03 2.71 22.01
C ALA A 211 16.07 3.66 22.75
N THR A 212 14.78 3.65 22.41
CA THR A 212 13.75 4.39 23.16
C THR A 212 13.35 3.72 24.47
N GLY A 213 13.85 2.52 24.76
CA GLY A 213 13.45 1.69 25.90
C GLY A 213 12.19 0.83 25.64
N LEU A 214 11.63 0.89 24.43
CA LEU A 214 10.46 0.09 24.06
C LEU A 214 10.85 -1.39 23.85
N GLN A 215 10.19 -2.29 24.59
CA GLN A 215 10.44 -3.73 24.49
C GLN A 215 9.76 -4.32 23.25
N LEU A 216 10.57 -4.71 22.28
CA LEU A 216 10.12 -5.28 21.01
C LEU A 216 10.02 -6.81 21.12
N LYS A 217 8.93 -7.37 20.59
CA LYS A 217 8.77 -8.83 20.42
C LYS A 217 8.31 -9.15 19.00
N PRO A 218 9.17 -8.91 17.98
CA PRO A 218 8.83 -9.20 16.59
C PRO A 218 8.63 -10.71 16.40
N ARG A 219 7.54 -11.12 15.73
CA ARG A 219 7.28 -12.54 15.45
C ARG A 219 8.11 -13.09 14.30
N TYR A 220 8.49 -12.22 13.37
CA TYR A 220 9.18 -12.61 12.14
C TYR A 220 10.66 -12.21 12.20
N LEU A 221 11.49 -13.08 12.78
CA LEU A 221 12.95 -12.88 12.81
C LEU A 221 13.67 -13.45 11.59
N VAL A 222 12.99 -14.35 10.87
CA VAL A 222 13.55 -15.05 9.71
C VAL A 222 13.98 -14.10 8.57
N PRO A 223 14.99 -14.48 7.77
CA PRO A 223 15.42 -13.72 6.60
C PRO A 223 14.36 -13.77 5.49
N SER A 224 13.41 -12.83 5.55
CA SER A 224 12.33 -12.72 4.57
C SER A 224 12.04 -11.27 4.23
N ALA A 225 11.85 -10.99 2.94
CA ALA A 225 11.36 -9.73 2.41
C ALA A 225 10.23 -10.05 1.45
N HIS A 226 8.98 -9.77 1.80
CA HIS A 226 7.85 -10.21 0.99
C HIS A 226 6.67 -9.24 1.05
N ILE A 227 5.88 -9.23 -0.02
CA ILE A 227 4.61 -8.52 -0.11
C ILE A 227 3.52 -9.59 -0.21
N THR A 228 2.54 -9.57 0.69
CA THR A 228 1.38 -10.47 0.58
C THR A 228 0.53 -10.03 -0.62
N ILE A 229 0.34 -10.92 -1.59
CA ILE A 229 -0.40 -10.63 -2.84
C ILE A 229 -1.76 -11.31 -2.91
N ALA A 230 -1.95 -12.43 -2.21
CA ALA A 230 -3.23 -13.13 -2.17
C ALA A 230 -3.40 -13.92 -0.86
N ARG A 231 -4.66 -14.19 -0.48
CA ARG A 231 -5.03 -15.02 0.67
C ARG A 231 -6.22 -15.92 0.33
N PHE A 232 -6.28 -17.07 0.98
CA PHE A 232 -7.46 -17.92 0.93
C PHE A 232 -8.47 -17.44 1.97
N VAL A 233 -9.67 -17.07 1.50
CA VAL A 233 -10.80 -16.61 2.34
C VAL A 233 -11.99 -17.55 2.29
N THR A 234 -11.99 -18.50 1.35
CA THR A 234 -12.97 -19.57 1.22
C THR A 234 -12.28 -20.84 0.72
N HIS A 235 -12.96 -21.97 0.87
CA HIS A 235 -12.58 -23.24 0.23
C HIS A 235 -13.24 -23.40 -1.16
N ASP A 236 -14.01 -22.39 -1.60
CA ASP A 236 -14.84 -22.47 -2.80
C ASP A 236 -13.97 -22.64 -4.04
N GLY A 237 -14.31 -23.62 -4.86
CA GLY A 237 -13.55 -23.98 -6.04
C GLY A 237 -12.47 -25.04 -5.79
N PHE A 238 -12.30 -25.54 -4.56
CA PHE A 238 -11.41 -26.67 -4.24
C PHE A 238 -12.09 -27.80 -3.49
N LEU A 239 -13.39 -27.71 -3.22
CA LEU A 239 -14.17 -28.79 -2.62
C LEU A 239 -14.81 -29.62 -3.73
N LEU A 240 -14.70 -30.94 -3.62
CA LEU A 240 -15.44 -31.88 -4.45
C LEU A 240 -16.90 -31.94 -3.96
N GLU A 241 -17.85 -32.12 -4.88
CA GLU A 241 -19.28 -32.26 -4.55
C GLU A 241 -19.59 -33.55 -3.76
N LYS A 242 -18.65 -34.51 -3.73
CA LYS A 242 -18.79 -35.78 -3.01
C LYS A 242 -18.08 -35.71 -1.65
N LEU A 243 -18.81 -36.07 -0.60
CA LEU A 243 -18.25 -36.31 0.74
C LEU A 243 -17.28 -37.49 0.67
N GLY A 244 -16.14 -37.39 1.35
CA GLY A 244 -15.17 -38.47 1.44
C GLY A 244 -15.74 -39.70 2.16
N ALA A 245 -14.98 -40.81 2.16
CA ALA A 245 -15.41 -42.08 2.77
C ALA A 245 -15.78 -42.01 4.26
N GLY A 246 -15.45 -40.91 4.95
CA GLY A 246 -15.79 -40.63 6.35
C GLY A 246 -16.75 -39.45 6.59
N GLY A 247 -17.38 -38.89 5.55
CA GLY A 247 -18.29 -37.74 5.69
C GLY A 247 -17.61 -36.37 5.79
N GLU A 248 -16.28 -36.30 5.64
CA GLU A 248 -15.52 -35.05 5.58
C GLU A 248 -15.48 -34.45 4.16
N PRO A 249 -15.36 -33.11 4.01
CA PRO A 249 -15.22 -32.47 2.71
C PRO A 249 -13.95 -32.94 2.00
N ALA A 250 -14.08 -33.56 0.83
CA ALA A 250 -12.94 -33.98 0.03
C ALA A 250 -12.40 -32.82 -0.82
N PHE A 251 -11.10 -32.57 -0.76
CA PHE A 251 -10.45 -31.53 -1.55
C PHE A 251 -10.07 -32.04 -2.95
N ASP A 252 -10.30 -31.20 -3.94
CA ASP A 252 -9.94 -31.43 -5.33
C ASP A 252 -8.41 -31.29 -5.49
N CYS A 253 -7.71 -32.41 -5.30
CA CYS A 253 -6.26 -32.50 -5.38
C CYS A 253 -5.73 -32.08 -6.76
N GLU A 254 -6.49 -32.30 -7.83
CA GLU A 254 -6.11 -31.90 -9.19
C GLU A 254 -6.09 -30.38 -9.32
N ARG A 255 -7.08 -29.67 -8.75
CA ARG A 255 -7.09 -28.21 -8.73
C ARG A 255 -5.99 -27.62 -7.87
N VAL A 256 -5.66 -28.25 -6.74
CA VAL A 256 -4.51 -27.84 -5.91
C VAL A 256 -3.21 -28.01 -6.69
N ALA A 257 -3.01 -29.14 -7.37
CA ALA A 257 -1.86 -29.38 -8.24
C ALA A 257 -1.78 -28.35 -9.38
N ALA A 258 -2.89 -28.08 -10.06
CA ALA A 258 -2.95 -27.08 -11.13
C ALA A 258 -2.57 -25.67 -10.64
N LEU A 259 -2.94 -25.30 -9.41
CA LEU A 259 -2.52 -24.04 -8.80
C LEU A 259 -1.01 -24.01 -8.54
N VAL A 260 -0.46 -25.07 -7.96
CA VAL A 260 0.99 -25.19 -7.70
C VAL A 260 1.76 -25.09 -9.01
N ASP A 261 1.37 -25.84 -10.04
CA ASP A 261 1.99 -25.82 -11.36
C ASP A 261 1.92 -24.43 -11.99
N LYS A 262 0.77 -23.74 -11.84
CA LYS A 262 0.62 -22.38 -12.34
C LYS A 262 1.58 -21.41 -11.67
N ILE A 263 1.78 -21.52 -10.35
CA ILE A 263 2.73 -20.69 -9.61
C ILE A 263 4.17 -20.97 -10.05
N GLU A 264 4.51 -22.24 -10.30
CA GLU A 264 5.84 -22.60 -10.82
C GLU A 264 6.09 -22.03 -12.22
N GLN A 265 5.10 -22.08 -13.11
CA GLN A 265 5.18 -21.44 -14.43
C GLN A 265 5.36 -19.92 -14.31
N ILE A 266 4.63 -19.27 -13.39
CA ILE A 266 4.79 -17.83 -13.11
C ILE A 266 6.23 -17.54 -12.64
N ASN A 267 6.76 -18.35 -11.72
CA ASN A 267 8.12 -18.19 -11.21
C ASN A 267 9.18 -18.37 -12.31
N GLN A 268 9.02 -19.37 -13.19
CA GLN A 268 9.90 -19.57 -14.34
C GLN A 268 9.86 -18.35 -15.29
N LYS A 269 8.68 -17.80 -15.58
CA LYS A 269 8.53 -16.59 -16.40
C LYS A 269 9.21 -15.38 -15.74
N ILE A 270 9.00 -15.19 -14.43
CA ILE A 270 9.61 -14.08 -13.69
C ILE A 270 11.14 -14.22 -13.74
N GLN A 271 11.67 -15.41 -13.46
CA GLN A 271 13.09 -15.69 -13.49
C GLN A 271 13.67 -15.41 -14.89
N ALA A 272 13.08 -15.97 -15.94
CA ALA A 272 13.56 -15.78 -17.31
C ALA A 272 13.54 -14.32 -17.80
N LYS A 273 12.56 -13.53 -17.33
CA LYS A 273 12.36 -12.14 -17.76
C LYS A 273 13.15 -11.14 -16.93
N TYR A 274 13.34 -11.39 -15.64
CA TYR A 274 13.77 -10.36 -14.69
C TYR A 274 15.05 -10.67 -13.94
N TRP A 275 15.44 -11.94 -13.78
CA TRP A 275 16.67 -12.27 -13.08
C TRP A 275 17.89 -11.97 -13.95
N PRO A 276 19.04 -11.61 -13.33
CA PRO A 276 20.27 -11.40 -14.08
C PRO A 276 20.71 -12.72 -14.74
N GLY A 277 21.17 -12.65 -15.98
CA GLY A 277 21.75 -13.77 -16.74
C GLY A 277 23.12 -13.39 -17.29
N GLU A 278 23.82 -14.33 -17.94
CA GLU A 278 25.23 -14.15 -18.39
C GLU A 278 25.51 -12.87 -19.20
N ASN A 279 24.48 -12.27 -19.84
CA ASN A 279 24.56 -10.99 -20.55
C ASN A 279 23.31 -10.10 -20.36
N ARG A 280 22.59 -10.24 -19.24
CA ARG A 280 21.37 -9.44 -18.96
C ARG A 280 21.50 -8.69 -17.64
N THR A 281 21.33 -7.38 -17.69
CA THR A 281 21.11 -6.56 -16.48
C THR A 281 19.80 -6.99 -15.80
N VAL A 282 19.69 -6.77 -14.48
CA VAL A 282 18.38 -6.90 -13.82
C VAL A 282 17.43 -5.95 -14.54
N SER A 283 16.35 -6.50 -15.10
CA SER A 283 15.36 -5.66 -15.76
C SER A 283 14.76 -4.73 -14.70
N ALA A 284 14.72 -3.42 -14.99
CA ALA A 284 14.22 -2.38 -14.08
C ALA A 284 12.83 -2.67 -13.52
N GLY A 285 12.06 -3.54 -14.16
CA GLY A 285 10.75 -3.98 -13.72
C GLY A 285 10.74 -4.99 -12.55
N ALA A 286 11.87 -5.34 -11.95
CA ALA A 286 11.96 -6.32 -10.86
C ALA A 286 12.97 -6.00 -9.73
N GLU A 287 13.61 -4.83 -9.81
CA GLU A 287 14.38 -4.29 -8.70
C GLU A 287 13.54 -3.28 -7.92
N TRP A 288 13.70 -3.29 -6.60
CA TRP A 288 12.99 -2.41 -5.68
C TRP A 288 13.94 -1.82 -4.65
N ILE A 289 14.05 -0.49 -4.61
CA ILE A 289 14.71 0.21 -3.51
C ILE A 289 13.67 0.48 -2.43
N VAL A 290 13.89 -0.07 -1.25
CA VAL A 290 12.94 0.01 -0.13
C VAL A 290 12.78 1.48 0.28
N GLY A 291 11.55 2.00 0.19
CA GLY A 291 11.22 3.37 0.58
C GLY A 291 11.50 4.44 -0.48
N GLU A 292 11.74 4.10 -1.75
CA GLU A 292 12.15 5.08 -2.78
C GLU A 292 11.13 6.18 -3.14
N GLU A 293 9.83 5.93 -2.97
CA GLU A 293 8.79 6.93 -3.28
C GLU A 293 8.43 7.80 -2.06
N THR A 294 8.17 7.16 -0.91
CA THR A 294 7.54 7.80 0.26
C THR A 294 8.28 7.55 1.58
N GLY A 295 9.41 6.86 1.57
CA GLY A 295 10.05 6.37 2.80
C GLY A 295 9.25 5.24 3.45
N LEU A 296 9.41 5.09 4.77
CA LEU A 296 8.67 4.11 5.58
C LEU A 296 7.41 4.74 6.18
N GLU A 297 6.36 3.94 6.39
CA GLU A 297 5.13 4.37 7.03
C GLU A 297 5.00 3.69 8.41
N LEU A 298 4.91 4.48 9.49
CA LEU A 298 4.46 3.96 10.78
C LEU A 298 2.96 3.69 10.70
N CYS A 299 2.59 2.42 10.70
CA CYS A 299 1.22 1.98 10.53
C CYS A 299 0.67 1.40 11.83
N LYS A 300 -0.35 2.07 12.37
CA LYS A 300 -1.17 1.56 13.48
C LYS A 300 -2.55 1.10 13.00
N GLY A 301 -3.11 0.13 13.73
CA GLY A 301 -4.52 -0.26 13.65
C GLY A 301 -4.75 -1.71 13.22
N PRO A 302 -6.01 -2.07 12.90
CA PRO A 302 -6.37 -3.41 12.44
C PRO A 302 -5.63 -3.82 11.18
N PHE A 303 -5.61 -5.12 10.88
CA PHE A 303 -4.92 -5.66 9.73
C PHE A 303 -5.49 -5.05 8.43
N ARG A 304 -4.72 -4.13 7.82
CA ARG A 304 -5.13 -3.37 6.63
C ARG A 304 -4.97 -4.21 5.37
N LEU A 305 -5.74 -5.29 5.26
CA LEU A 305 -5.92 -5.99 4.00
C LEU A 305 -7.31 -5.76 3.41
N ALA A 306 -8.36 -5.58 4.21
CA ALA A 306 -9.69 -5.27 3.69
C ALA A 306 -9.98 -3.76 3.65
N PRO A 307 -10.66 -3.25 2.61
CA PRO A 307 -11.31 -1.95 2.69
C PRO A 307 -12.48 -2.05 3.69
N LEU A 308 -12.35 -1.46 4.87
CA LEU A 308 -13.53 -1.20 5.70
C LEU A 308 -14.46 -0.30 4.89
N ARG A 309 -15.64 -0.81 4.53
CA ARG A 309 -16.78 0.04 4.15
C ARG A 309 -16.98 0.96 5.35
N GLN A 310 -16.70 2.24 5.20
CA GLN A 310 -17.21 3.24 6.13
C GLN A 310 -18.73 3.20 5.95
N GLU A 311 -19.40 2.39 6.77
CA GLU A 311 -20.81 2.57 7.01
C GLU A 311 -20.97 3.99 7.54
N THR A 312 -21.73 4.77 6.78
CA THR A 312 -22.31 6.01 7.25
C THR A 312 -23.31 5.65 8.33
N THR A 313 -22.85 5.39 9.55
CA THR A 313 -23.74 5.51 10.71
C THR A 313 -23.95 6.99 10.96
N ASN A 314 -25.20 7.39 10.76
CA ASN A 314 -25.78 8.55 11.42
C ASN A 314 -25.70 8.27 12.93
N ASP A 315 -24.56 8.54 13.55
CA ASP A 315 -24.49 8.72 15.00
C ASP A 315 -24.14 10.17 15.30
N GLN A 316 -25.22 10.90 15.55
CA GLN A 316 -25.23 12.07 16.38
C GLN A 316 -24.97 11.59 17.82
N GLN A 317 -23.71 11.60 18.29
CA GLN A 317 -23.31 12.06 19.63
C GLN A 317 -21.84 11.72 19.94
N SER A 318 -21.23 12.65 20.68
CA SER A 318 -19.85 12.72 21.21
C SER A 318 -18.68 12.48 20.23
N ARG A 319 -18.46 13.46 19.34
CA ARG A 319 -17.11 13.73 18.84
C ARG A 319 -16.38 14.61 19.85
N ASP A 320 -15.31 14.08 20.44
CA ASP A 320 -14.26 14.92 20.98
C ASP A 320 -13.71 15.85 19.88
N PRO A 321 -13.49 17.15 20.18
CA PRO A 321 -13.22 18.18 19.20
C PRO A 321 -11.72 18.23 18.86
N ALA A 322 -11.17 17.21 18.17
CA ALA A 322 -9.76 17.27 17.78
C ALA A 322 -9.41 16.66 16.41
N ASN A 323 -10.37 16.13 15.66
CA ASN A 323 -10.11 15.76 14.26
C ASN A 323 -10.33 16.98 13.36
N SER A 324 -9.35 17.89 13.33
CA SER A 324 -9.46 19.11 12.52
C SER A 324 -9.67 18.71 11.05
N VAL A 325 -10.88 18.94 10.55
CA VAL A 325 -11.14 18.96 9.11
C VAL A 325 -10.09 19.91 8.53
N LYS A 326 -9.17 19.40 7.69
CA LYS A 326 -8.14 20.24 7.05
C LYS A 326 -8.84 21.24 6.11
N MET A 327 -9.29 22.34 6.68
CA MET A 327 -9.89 23.49 6.03
C MET A 327 -8.79 24.17 5.21
N VAL A 328 -8.98 24.25 3.88
CA VAL A 328 -8.01 24.89 3.00
C VAL A 328 -8.41 26.34 2.80
N ASN A 329 -7.64 27.25 3.40
CA ASN A 329 -7.80 28.69 3.25
C ASN A 329 -6.77 29.25 2.26
N VAL A 330 -7.24 30.04 1.28
CA VAL A 330 -6.37 30.75 0.33
C VAL A 330 -6.60 32.25 0.46
N PRO A 331 -5.56 33.09 0.50
CA PRO A 331 -5.73 34.55 0.58
C PRO A 331 -6.38 35.11 -0.70
N LYS A 332 -7.19 36.17 -0.54
CA LYS A 332 -7.82 36.90 -1.65
C LYS A 332 -6.82 37.61 -2.56
N THR A 333 -5.58 37.78 -2.11
CA THR A 333 -4.50 38.42 -2.87
C THR A 333 -3.22 37.58 -2.79
N ARG A 334 -2.47 37.49 -3.89
CA ARG A 334 -1.23 36.70 -3.97
C ARG A 334 -0.25 37.36 -4.93
N ARG A 335 1.01 37.51 -4.52
CA ARG A 335 2.10 37.93 -5.42
C ARG A 335 2.62 36.72 -6.20
N THR A 336 2.60 36.79 -7.52
CA THR A 336 3.05 35.70 -8.41
C THR A 336 3.51 36.26 -9.75
N TYR A 337 4.30 35.47 -10.49
CA TYR A 337 4.74 35.83 -11.83
C TYR A 337 3.57 36.07 -12.80
N CYS A 338 3.57 37.24 -13.44
CA CYS A 338 2.66 37.60 -14.52
C CYS A 338 3.33 37.35 -15.88
N LYS A 339 2.68 36.56 -16.74
CA LYS A 339 3.19 36.20 -18.08
C LYS A 339 2.87 37.23 -19.18
N SER A 340 2.18 38.33 -18.85
CA SER A 340 1.85 39.36 -19.84
C SER A 340 3.12 40.03 -20.35
N LYS A 341 3.13 40.35 -21.65
CA LYS A 341 4.21 41.08 -22.33
C LYS A 341 4.54 42.41 -21.65
N GLU A 342 3.55 43.04 -21.04
CA GLU A 342 3.69 44.33 -20.35
C GLU A 342 4.30 44.21 -18.95
N CYS A 343 4.24 43.02 -18.32
CA CYS A 343 4.65 42.84 -16.93
C CYS A 343 5.95 42.03 -16.80
N HIS A 344 5.97 40.80 -17.31
CA HIS A 344 7.09 39.84 -17.19
C HIS A 344 7.78 39.80 -15.82
N LYS A 345 7.03 40.03 -14.73
CA LYS A 345 7.56 40.11 -13.36
C LYS A 345 6.53 39.66 -12.32
N HIS A 346 6.96 39.56 -11.06
CA HIS A 346 6.10 39.19 -9.93
C HIS A 346 5.23 40.38 -9.48
N THR A 347 3.94 40.33 -9.79
CA THR A 347 2.95 41.36 -9.46
C THR A 347 1.87 40.83 -8.51
N GLN A 348 1.12 41.73 -7.87
CA GLN A 348 -0.02 41.36 -7.05
C GLN A 348 -1.17 40.88 -7.93
N HIS A 349 -1.79 39.75 -7.55
CA HIS A 349 -2.95 39.20 -8.23
C HIS A 349 -4.15 39.12 -7.29
N LYS A 350 -5.33 39.51 -7.78
CA LYS A 350 -6.62 39.24 -7.14
C LYS A 350 -6.99 37.79 -7.40
N VAL A 351 -7.21 37.03 -6.33
CA VAL A 351 -7.54 35.60 -6.39
C VAL A 351 -9.06 35.47 -6.31
N THR A 352 -9.65 34.73 -7.25
CA THR A 352 -11.08 34.38 -7.26
C THR A 352 -11.24 32.90 -7.56
N GLN A 353 -12.34 32.28 -7.12
CA GLN A 353 -12.65 30.90 -7.50
C GLN A 353 -13.20 30.88 -8.93
N TYR A 354 -12.67 29.99 -9.78
CA TYR A 354 -13.23 29.76 -11.10
C TYR A 354 -14.62 29.13 -10.98
N LYS A 355 -15.57 29.67 -11.76
CA LYS A 355 -16.90 29.09 -11.98
C LYS A 355 -17.05 28.79 -13.46
N ALA A 356 -17.63 27.64 -13.78
CA ALA A 356 -17.98 27.31 -15.15
C ALA A 356 -19.05 28.28 -15.65
N GLY A 357 -18.87 28.81 -16.86
CA GLY A 357 -19.89 29.64 -17.51
C GLY A 357 -21.08 28.83 -18.02
N LYS A 358 -22.16 29.52 -18.39
CA LYS A 358 -23.31 28.91 -19.08
C LYS A 358 -22.84 28.28 -20.39
N ALA A 359 -23.27 27.05 -20.67
CA ALA A 359 -22.93 26.36 -21.91
C ALA A 359 -23.55 27.08 -23.12
N SER A 360 -22.76 27.30 -24.18
CA SER A 360 -23.23 27.89 -25.43
C SER A 360 -23.97 26.87 -26.28
N LEU A 361 -25.13 27.26 -26.84
CA LEU A 361 -25.94 26.43 -27.73
C LEU A 361 -25.35 26.33 -29.15
N PHE A 362 -24.60 27.34 -29.58
CA PHE A 362 -24.07 27.43 -30.95
C PHE A 362 -22.73 26.71 -31.13
N ALA A 363 -22.15 26.17 -30.05
CA ALA A 363 -20.95 25.36 -30.13
C ALA A 363 -21.17 24.17 -31.07
N GLN A 364 -20.19 23.86 -31.92
CA GLN A 364 -20.31 22.82 -32.96
C GLN A 364 -20.78 21.47 -32.40
N GLY A 365 -20.27 21.07 -31.22
CA GLY A 365 -20.66 19.82 -30.56
C GLY A 365 -22.12 19.80 -30.11
N LYS A 366 -22.64 20.93 -29.62
CA LYS A 366 -24.04 21.08 -29.20
C LYS A 366 -24.98 21.07 -30.41
N ARG A 367 -24.69 21.86 -31.47
CA ARG A 367 -25.44 21.82 -32.74
C ARG A 367 -25.51 20.42 -33.35
N ARG A 368 -24.39 19.69 -33.35
CA ARG A 368 -24.34 18.30 -33.84
C ARG A 368 -25.16 17.36 -32.96
N TYR A 369 -25.08 17.50 -31.63
CA TYR A 369 -25.84 16.69 -30.69
C TYR A 369 -27.34 16.92 -30.86
N ASP A 370 -27.79 18.16 -30.95
CA ASP A 370 -29.21 18.51 -31.09
C ASP A 370 -29.78 17.99 -32.40
N ARG A 371 -29.04 18.10 -33.51
CA ARG A 371 -29.42 17.50 -34.80
C ARG A 371 -29.43 15.97 -34.77
N LYS A 372 -28.57 15.34 -33.98
CA LYS A 372 -28.57 13.88 -33.82
C LYS A 372 -29.74 13.42 -32.93
N GLN A 373 -30.12 14.24 -31.96
CA GLN A 373 -31.13 13.94 -30.97
C GLN A 373 -32.57 14.24 -31.44
N SER A 374 -32.73 14.96 -32.56
CA SER A 374 -34.04 15.24 -33.16
C SER A 374 -34.63 14.00 -33.85
N GLY A 375 -35.95 13.84 -33.77
CA GLY A 375 -36.68 12.70 -34.36
C GLY A 375 -36.91 11.57 -33.37
N TYR A 376 -37.16 10.36 -33.89
CA TYR A 376 -37.41 9.16 -33.09
C TYR A 376 -36.11 8.38 -32.81
N GLY A 377 -36.09 7.55 -31.76
CA GLY A 377 -34.94 6.69 -31.42
C GLY A 377 -34.29 6.92 -30.04
N GLY A 378 -34.87 7.79 -29.21
CA GLY A 378 -34.46 7.95 -27.82
C GLY A 378 -33.09 8.63 -27.64
N GLN A 379 -32.39 8.30 -26.55
CA GLN A 379 -31.13 8.95 -26.16
C GLN A 379 -29.94 8.47 -27.02
N THR A 380 -29.37 9.35 -27.85
CA THR A 380 -28.37 8.96 -28.88
C THR A 380 -26.91 8.99 -28.44
N LYS A 381 -26.62 9.49 -27.22
CA LYS A 381 -25.28 9.54 -26.63
C LYS A 381 -25.29 9.03 -25.19
N PRO A 382 -24.21 8.35 -24.74
CA PRO A 382 -24.13 7.80 -23.40
C PRO A 382 -24.29 8.87 -22.30
N VAL A 383 -25.06 8.54 -21.28
CA VAL A 383 -25.19 9.31 -20.04
C VAL A 383 -24.36 8.61 -18.96
N PHE A 384 -23.49 9.35 -18.27
CA PHE A 384 -22.58 8.76 -17.29
C PHE A 384 -23.24 8.66 -15.91
N HIS A 385 -23.44 7.44 -15.39
CA HIS A 385 -24.10 7.18 -14.11
C HIS A 385 -23.16 6.84 -12.94
N LYS A 386 -21.95 6.32 -13.21
CA LYS A 386 -21.05 5.76 -12.18
C LYS A 386 -20.09 6.80 -11.56
N LYS A 387 -20.63 7.87 -10.96
CA LYS A 387 -19.81 8.96 -10.38
C LYS A 387 -19.18 8.58 -9.04
N ALA A 388 -17.89 8.20 -9.07
CA ALA A 388 -17.13 7.83 -7.87
C ALA A 388 -16.51 9.01 -7.09
N LYS A 389 -16.24 10.16 -7.73
CA LYS A 389 -15.53 11.27 -7.09
C LYS A 389 -16.49 12.21 -6.34
N THR A 390 -16.26 12.36 -5.04
CA THR A 390 -17.03 13.25 -4.15
C THR A 390 -16.57 14.71 -4.18
N THR A 391 -15.32 14.98 -4.57
CA THR A 391 -14.73 16.32 -4.63
C THR A 391 -14.37 16.73 -6.05
N LYS A 392 -14.07 18.02 -6.27
CA LYS A 392 -13.55 18.57 -7.53
C LYS A 392 -12.18 19.22 -7.28
N LYS A 393 -11.33 19.33 -8.31
CA LYS A 393 -10.13 20.17 -8.22
C LYS A 393 -10.57 21.63 -8.26
N ILE A 394 -10.24 22.41 -7.24
CA ILE A 394 -10.55 23.84 -7.21
C ILE A 394 -9.56 24.57 -8.13
N VAL A 395 -10.07 25.41 -9.03
CA VAL A 395 -9.26 26.24 -9.90
C VAL A 395 -9.39 27.68 -9.45
N LEU A 396 -8.26 28.34 -9.21
CA LEU A 396 -8.16 29.76 -8.89
C LEU A 396 -7.98 30.55 -10.17
N ARG A 397 -8.74 31.64 -10.32
CA ARG A 397 -8.53 32.68 -11.33
C ARG A 397 -7.75 33.83 -10.68
N LEU A 398 -6.53 34.01 -11.14
CA LEU A 398 -5.59 35.04 -10.71
C LEU A 398 -5.63 36.19 -11.72
N GLU A 399 -6.09 37.37 -11.30
CA GLU A 399 -6.13 38.57 -12.14
C GLU A 399 -5.03 39.54 -11.70
N CYS A 400 -4.12 39.87 -12.61
CA CYS A 400 -3.04 40.84 -12.35
C CYS A 400 -3.64 42.23 -12.10
N THR A 401 -3.21 42.90 -11.02
CA THR A 401 -3.70 44.25 -10.72
C THR A 401 -3.24 45.29 -11.74
N ALA A 402 -2.05 45.11 -12.33
CA ALA A 402 -1.44 46.02 -13.31
C ALA A 402 -2.04 45.87 -14.72
N CYS A 403 -1.86 44.70 -15.37
CA CYS A 403 -2.26 44.49 -16.78
C CYS A 403 -3.60 43.76 -16.97
N LYS A 404 -4.35 43.48 -15.90
CA LYS A 404 -5.65 42.76 -15.91
C LYS A 404 -5.65 41.37 -16.58
N THR A 405 -4.47 40.85 -16.93
CA THR A 405 -4.30 39.52 -17.49
C THR A 405 -4.72 38.48 -16.46
N LYS A 406 -5.46 37.47 -16.91
CA LYS A 406 -6.00 36.39 -16.07
C LYS A 406 -5.23 35.09 -16.28
N LYS A 407 -4.87 34.42 -15.19
CA LYS A 407 -4.21 33.10 -15.18
C LYS A 407 -5.04 32.13 -14.34
N GLN A 408 -5.12 30.88 -14.78
CA GLN A 408 -5.75 29.80 -14.01
C GLN A 408 -4.70 28.97 -13.27
N LEU A 409 -4.98 28.60 -12.02
CA LEU A 409 -4.13 27.73 -11.21
C LEU A 409 -4.98 26.65 -10.52
N ALA A 410 -4.74 25.38 -10.85
CA ALA A 410 -5.46 24.26 -10.24
C ALA A 410 -4.80 23.84 -8.91
N LEU A 411 -5.62 23.63 -7.89
CA LEU A 411 -5.21 23.05 -6.61
C LEU A 411 -5.44 21.53 -6.58
N LYS A 412 -4.89 20.88 -5.55
CA LYS A 412 -5.26 19.51 -5.18
C LYS A 412 -6.74 19.45 -4.75
N ARG A 413 -7.32 18.24 -4.72
CA ARG A 413 -8.72 18.05 -4.29
C ARG A 413 -8.85 18.30 -2.79
N CYS A 414 -9.87 19.06 -2.38
CA CYS A 414 -10.23 19.29 -0.98
C CYS A 414 -11.74 19.15 -0.80
N LYS A 415 -12.18 18.86 0.43
CA LYS A 415 -13.61 18.80 0.80
C LYS A 415 -14.16 20.21 1.10
N HIS A 416 -13.42 20.99 1.88
CA HIS A 416 -13.75 22.37 2.25
C HIS A 416 -12.69 23.32 1.70
N PHE A 417 -13.17 24.38 1.04
CA PHE A 417 -12.33 25.43 0.45
C PHE A 417 -12.92 26.79 0.81
N GLU A 418 -12.09 27.65 1.36
CA GLU A 418 -12.45 29.04 1.68
C GLU A 418 -11.44 30.00 1.06
N LEU A 419 -11.92 31.20 0.72
CA LEU A 419 -11.13 32.25 0.09
C LEU A 419 -11.14 33.50 0.98
N GLY A 420 -10.03 33.73 1.67
CA GLY A 420 -9.84 34.85 2.58
C GLY A 420 -10.55 34.67 3.92
N GLY A 421 -10.54 33.46 4.46
CA GLY A 421 -10.89 33.21 5.86
C GLY A 421 -9.77 33.69 6.80
N ASP A 422 -10.00 33.56 8.10
CA ASP A 422 -9.04 34.01 9.10
C ASP A 422 -7.79 33.12 9.14
N LYS A 423 -6.66 33.74 9.46
CA LYS A 423 -5.42 33.00 9.69
C LYS A 423 -5.50 32.34 11.06
N LYS A 424 -5.05 31.10 11.15
CA LYS A 424 -4.97 30.38 12.44
C LYS A 424 -4.02 31.11 13.38
N THR A 425 -4.50 31.47 14.58
CA THR A 425 -3.69 32.03 15.66
C THR A 425 -2.86 30.93 16.31
N LYS A 426 -1.57 31.17 16.55
CA LYS A 426 -0.69 30.23 17.25
C LYS A 426 -0.95 30.30 18.76
N GLY A 427 -1.14 29.16 19.41
CA GLY A 427 -1.23 29.06 20.88
C GLY A 427 -2.50 29.64 21.51
N ALA A 428 -3.54 29.91 20.71
CA ALA A 428 -4.84 30.32 21.26
C ALA A 428 -5.49 29.14 22.01
N ALA A 429 -6.00 29.41 23.20
CA ALA A 429 -6.80 28.45 23.95
C ALA A 429 -8.02 28.04 23.12
N LEU A 430 -8.35 26.75 23.12
CA LEU A 430 -9.59 26.27 22.54
C LEU A 430 -10.74 26.85 23.37
N VAL A 431 -11.61 27.61 22.71
CA VAL A 431 -12.87 28.08 23.32
C VAL A 431 -13.84 26.91 23.21
N PHE A 432 -14.25 26.38 24.36
CA PHE A 432 -15.21 25.28 24.47
C PHE A 432 -16.66 25.77 24.36
#